data_AF-A0A0A3ZB27-F1
#
_entry.id   AF-A0A0A3ZB27-F1
#
_cell.length_a   1.000
_cell.length_b   1.000
_cell.length_c   1.000
_cell.angle_alpha   90.00
_cell.angle_beta   90.00
_cell.angle_gamma   90.00
#
_symmetry.space_group_name_H-M   'P 1'
#
loop_
_entity.id
_entity.type
_entity.pdbx_description
1 polymer ?
#
loop_
_entity_poly.entity_id
_entity_poly.type
_entity_poly.pdbx_seq_one_letter_code
_entity_poly.pdbx_strand_id
1 'polypeptide(L)' 'MMTRKSIDTVLISVAADKLSQREWDWIKLMKPMDPPATMVARAILEHRGDTEAPGRQPQTVD' A
#
# COMPACT_ATOMS: atom_id res chain seq x y z
N MET A 1 -1.08 14.28 7.51
CA MET A 1 0.33 13.99 7.20
C MET A 1 0.50 12.50 7.03
N MET A 2 0.78 12.08 5.81
CA MET A 2 1.04 10.69 5.49
C MET A 2 2.30 10.20 6.22
N THR A 3 2.16 9.11 6.99
CA THR A 3 3.26 8.50 7.74
C THR A 3 3.51 7.08 7.25
N ARG A 4 4.75 6.59 7.39
CA ARG A 4 5.08 5.19 7.08
C ARG A 4 4.15 4.21 7.79
N LYS A 5 3.88 4.46 9.07
CA LYS A 5 2.97 3.65 9.89
C LYS A 5 1.56 3.58 9.30
N SER A 6 1.00 4.70 8.83
CA SER A 6 -0.34 4.70 8.21
C SER A 6 -0.40 3.88 6.92
N ILE A 7 0.68 3.85 6.13
CA ILE A 7 0.75 3.03 4.90
C ILE A 7 0.90 1.56 5.28
N ASP A 8 1.78 1.24 6.23
CA ASP A 8 1.96 -0.13 6.72
C ASP A 8 0.65 -0.72 7.25
N THR A 9 -0.16 0.07 7.97
CA THR A 9 -1.48 -0.40 8.43
C THR A 9 -2.40 -0.79 7.27
N VAL A 10 -2.41 -0.02 6.17
CA VAL A 10 -3.21 -0.34 4.99
C VAL A 10 -2.67 -1.59 4.29
N LEU A 11 -1.35 -1.71 4.11
CA LEU A 11 -0.73 -2.89 3.49
C LEU A 11 -1.03 -4.18 4.27
N ILE A 12 -0.88 -4.14 5.60
CA ILE A 12 -1.18 -5.27 6.47
C ILE A 12 -2.66 -5.64 6.42
N SER A 13 -3.56 -4.66 6.30
CA SER A 13 -5.02 -4.91 6.23
C SER A 13 -5.43 -5.74 5.00
N VAL A 14 -4.62 -5.71 3.94
CA VAL A 14 -4.82 -6.52 2.72
C VAL A 14 -3.86 -7.72 2.65
N ALA A 15 -3.26 -8.09 3.80
CA ALA A 15 -2.29 -9.18 3.92
C ALA A 15 -1.06 -9.05 3.00
N ALA A 16 -0.66 -7.83 2.67
CA ALA A 16 0.56 -7.54 1.93
C ALA A 16 1.74 -7.25 2.86
N ASP A 17 2.95 -7.38 2.31
CA ASP A 17 4.17 -7.04 3.04
C ASP A 17 4.22 -5.56 3.40
N LYS A 18 4.87 -5.25 4.53
CA LYS A 18 5.11 -3.88 4.96
C LYS A 18 5.91 -3.09 3.92
N LEU A 19 5.86 -1.77 4.04
CA LEU A 19 6.58 -0.87 3.14
C LEU A 19 8.10 -1.05 3.32
N SER A 20 8.80 -1.30 2.22
CA SER A 20 10.26 -1.34 2.20
C SER A 20 10.87 0.06 2.35
N GLN A 21 12.14 0.12 2.73
CA GLN A 21 12.84 1.40 2.86
C GLN A 21 12.96 2.13 1.50
N ARG A 22 13.19 1.39 0.41
CA ARG A 22 13.29 1.94 -0.94
C ARG A 22 11.99 2.58 -1.41
N GLU A 23 10.87 1.91 -1.17
CA GLU A 23 9.54 2.45 -1.49
C GLU A 23 9.22 3.69 -0.66
N TRP A 24 9.57 3.67 0.63
CA TRP A 24 9.43 4.82 1.50
C TRP A 24 10.25 6.02 1.02
N ASP A 25 11.49 5.80 0.58
CA ASP A 25 12.33 6.87 0.07
C ASP A 25 11.85 7.39 -1.30
N TRP A 26 11.26 6.53 -2.14
CA TRP A 26 10.58 6.97 -3.37
C TRP A 26 9.38 7.89 -3.07
N ILE A 27 8.54 7.52 -2.11
CA ILE A 27 7.38 8.34 -1.70
C ILE A 27 7.82 9.74 -1.22
N LYS A 28 8.94 9.83 -0.49
CA LYS A 28 9.48 11.14 -0.03
C LYS A 28 9.91 12.07 -1.17
N LEU A 29 10.14 11.54 -2.38
CA LEU A 29 10.49 12.34 -3.54
C LEU A 29 9.28 13.06 -4.15
N MET A 30 8.04 12.66 -3.84
CA MET A 30 6.82 13.21 -4.43
C MET A 30 6.36 14.56 -3.85
N LYS A 31 7.28 15.40 -3.35
CA LYS A 31 6.94 16.71 -2.81
C LYS A 31 6.36 17.64 -3.91
N PRO A 32 5.34 18.47 -3.61
CA PRO A 32 4.73 18.74 -2.31
C PRO A 32 3.39 18.00 -2.09
N MET A 33 3.14 16.87 -2.75
CA MET A 33 1.89 16.14 -2.55
C MET A 33 1.87 15.46 -1.16
N ASP A 34 0.80 15.63 -0.40
CA ASP A 34 0.46 14.81 0.79
C ASP A 34 -0.70 13.87 0.40
N PRO A 35 -0.45 12.87 -0.47
CA PRO A 35 -1.50 11.95 -0.90
C PRO A 35 -2.03 11.13 0.28
N PRO A 36 -3.30 10.69 0.25
CA PRO A 36 -3.82 9.76 1.23
C PRO A 36 -3.02 8.46 1.27
N ALA A 37 -2.80 7.91 2.48
CA ALA A 37 -2.03 6.68 2.67
C ALA A 37 -2.62 5.48 1.91
N THR A 38 -3.95 5.44 1.72
CA THR A 38 -4.65 4.41 0.94
C THR A 38 -4.26 4.45 -0.54
N MET A 39 -4.13 5.65 -1.12
CA MET A 39 -3.71 5.81 -2.51
C MET A 39 -2.26 5.37 -2.70
N VAL A 40 -1.39 5.72 -1.75
CA VAL A 40 0.02 5.31 -1.78
C VAL A 40 0.16 3.80 -1.60
N ALA A 41 -0.56 3.20 -0.65
CA ALA A 41 -0.57 1.75 -0.46
C ALA A 41 -1.01 1.02 -1.74
N ARG A 42 -2.06 1.52 -2.41
CA ARG A 42 -2.50 0.99 -3.70
C ARG A 42 -1.42 1.07 -4.78
N ALA A 43 -0.77 2.22 -4.93
CA ALA A 43 0.32 2.39 -5.90
C ALA A 43 1.51 1.47 -5.62
N ILE A 44 1.80 1.20 -4.35
CA ILE A 44 2.84 0.23 -3.94
C ILE A 44 2.45 -1.20 -4.33
N LEU A 45 1.20 -1.61 -4.06
CA LEU A 45 0.71 -2.93 -4.46
C LEU A 45 0.74 -3.10 -5.98
N GLU A 46 0.30 -2.08 -6.73
CA GLU A 46 0.38 -2.06 -8.19
C GLU A 46 1.84 -2.16 -8.68
N HIS A 47 2.78 -1.45 -8.03
CA HIS A 47 4.21 -1.53 -8.36
C HIS A 47 4.83 -2.91 -8.10
N ARG A 48 4.39 -3.60 -7.04
CA ARG A 48 4.85 -4.94 -6.68
C ARG A 48 4.30 -6.04 -7.59
N GLY A 49 3.24 -5.75 -8.34
CA GLY A 49 2.45 -6.79 -9.01
C GLY A 49 1.50 -7.52 -8.05
N ASP A 50 1.27 -6.98 -6.85
CA ASP A 50 0.30 -7.47 -5.86
C ASP A 50 -1.14 -7.04 -6.25
N THR A 51 -1.47 -7.11 -7.53
CA THR A 51 -2.76 -6.65 -8.10
C THR A 51 -3.93 -7.55 -7.72
N GLU A 52 -3.68 -8.72 -7.14
CA GLU A 52 -4.72 -9.61 -6.60
C GLU A 52 -5.14 -9.28 -5.14
N ALA A 53 -4.40 -8.42 -4.44
CA ALA A 53 -4.71 -8.05 -3.05
C ALA A 53 -6.08 -7.36 -2.88
N PRO A 54 -6.59 -6.53 -3.81
CA PRO A 54 -7.95 -6.00 -3.73
C PRO A 54 -9.04 -7.00 -4.16
N GLY A 55 -8.67 -8.14 -4.77
CA GLY A 55 -9.59 -9.12 -5.36
C GLY A 55 -9.92 -10.31 -4.46
N ARG A 56 -9.25 -10.47 -3.31
CA ARG A 56 -9.52 -11.56 -2.36
C ARG A 56 -10.73 -11.21 -1.48
N GLN A 57 -11.90 -11.05 -2.11
CA GLN A 57 -13.16 -11.32 -1.43
C GLN A 57 -13.13 -12.78 -0.97
N PRO A 58 -13.56 -13.11 0.26
CA PRO A 58 -13.63 -14.50 0.68
C PRO A 58 -14.60 -15.22 -0.25
N GLN A 59 -14.08 -16.13 -1.08
CA GLN A 59 -14.94 -17.02 -1.83
C GLN A 59 -15.60 -17.95 -0.83
N THR A 60 -16.89 -17.72 -0.59
CA THR A 60 -17.77 -18.67 0.07
C THR A 60 -17.72 -19.95 -0.76
N VAL A 61 -17.16 -21.00 -0.16
CA VAL A 61 -17.21 -22.36 -0.67
C VAL A 61 -18.62 -22.88 -0.39
N ASP A 62 -19.38 -23.11 -1.45
CA ASP A 62 -20.55 -24.01 -1.50
C ASP A 62 -20.14 -25.28 -2.27
#